data_AF-A0A6B2I4J0-F1
#
_entry.id   AF-A0A6B2I4J0-F1
#
_cell.length_a   1.000
_cell.length_b   1.000
_cell.length_c   1.000
_cell.angle_alpha   90.00
_cell.angle_beta   90.00
_cell.angle_gamma   90.00
#
_symmetry.space_group_name_H-M   'P 1'
#
loop_
_entity.id
_entity.type
_entity.pdbx_description
1 polymer ?
#
loop_
_entity_poly.entity_id
_entity_poly.type
_entity_poly.pdbx_seq_one_letter_code
_entity_poly.pdbx_strand_id
1 'polypeptide(L)'
;NHHLLSVKGCEAGLDVLAFEGDEALSQPFRYRIEFTSADHAISKEMMLMKAASLTLQAPVAQGFGINVQQPVRVIQGVVTGFERLSTSRDETHYALTLQPR
;
A
#
# COMPACT_ATOMS: atom_id res chain seq x y z
N ASN A 1 -0.54 -9.76 3.49
CA ASN A 1 -1.81 -9.73 2.69
C ASN A 1 -1.44 -10.00 1.22
N HIS A 2 -2.37 -10.28 0.29
CA HIS A 2 -2.00 -10.41 -1.15
C HIS A 2 -2.04 -9.08 -1.89
N HIS A 3 -2.45 -7.97 -1.27
CA HIS A 3 -2.43 -6.68 -1.95
C HIS A 3 -1.01 -6.11 -2.02
N LEU A 4 -0.70 -5.46 -3.14
CA LEU A 4 0.63 -4.90 -3.38
C LEU A 4 0.60 -3.39 -3.22
N LEU A 5 1.53 -2.85 -2.43
CA LEU A 5 1.77 -1.43 -2.30
C LEU A 5 3.10 -1.08 -2.95
N SER A 6 3.09 -0.07 -3.83
CA SER A 6 4.31 0.48 -4.42
C SER A 6 4.39 1.98 -4.18
N VAL A 7 5.58 2.48 -3.88
CA VAL A 7 5.88 3.92 -3.77
C VAL A 7 7.12 4.22 -4.59
N LYS A 8 7.04 5.20 -5.48
CA LYS A 8 8.12 5.54 -6.41
C LYS A 8 9.40 5.91 -5.66
N GLY A 9 10.45 5.12 -5.88
CA GLY A 9 11.76 5.32 -5.26
C GLY A 9 11.90 4.71 -3.86
N CYS A 10 10.91 3.92 -3.41
CA CYS A 10 11.04 3.08 -2.23
C CYS A 10 11.30 1.63 -2.66
N GLU A 11 12.40 1.05 -2.17
CA GLU A 11 12.78 -0.35 -2.44
C GLU A 11 12.51 -1.27 -1.23
N ALA A 12 12.01 -0.72 -0.13
CA ALA A 12 11.65 -1.50 1.04
C ALA A 12 10.46 -2.43 0.75
N GLY A 13 10.44 -3.60 1.39
CA GLY A 13 9.30 -4.51 1.31
C GLY A 13 8.12 -3.96 2.10
N LEU A 14 7.06 -3.56 1.41
CA LEU A 14 5.83 -3.01 2.01
C LEU A 14 4.75 -4.08 2.03
N ASP A 15 4.63 -4.84 3.13
CA ASP A 15 3.56 -5.84 3.27
C ASP A 15 2.28 -5.16 3.77
N VAL A 16 1.25 -5.12 2.93
CA VAL A 16 -0.03 -4.51 3.29
C VAL A 16 -0.66 -5.32 4.41
N LEU A 17 -1.12 -4.64 5.47
CA LEU A 17 -1.91 -5.25 6.54
C LEU A 17 -3.40 -4.98 6.31
N ALA A 18 -3.77 -3.70 6.22
CA ALA A 18 -5.14 -3.24 6.08
C ALA A 18 -5.19 -1.98 5.22
N PHE A 19 -6.36 -1.70 4.66
CA PHE A 19 -6.63 -0.42 4.02
C PHE A 19 -8.10 -0.05 4.15
N GLU A 20 -8.37 1.24 4.18
CA GLU A 20 -9.70 1.82 4.19
C GLU A 20 -9.77 2.90 3.11
N GLY A 21 -10.79 2.84 2.26
CA GLY A 21 -10.98 3.76 1.14
C GLY A 21 -12.30 4.51 1.25
N ASP A 22 -12.23 5.83 1.13
CA ASP A 22 -13.38 6.71 0.92
C ASP A 22 -13.42 7.13 -0.56
N GLU A 23 -14.50 6.76 -1.25
CA GLU A 23 -14.75 7.08 -2.65
C GLU A 23 -16.19 7.57 -2.83
N ALA A 24 -16.36 8.77 -3.38
CA ALA A 24 -17.67 9.33 -3.73
C ALA A 24 -17.61 10.02 -5.09
N LEU A 25 -18.76 10.10 -5.77
CA LEU A 25 -18.87 10.81 -7.03
C LEU A 25 -18.48 12.29 -6.84
N SER A 26 -17.65 12.80 -7.74
CA SER A 26 -17.16 14.18 -7.73
C SER A 26 -16.35 14.58 -6.49
N GLN A 27 -15.85 13.61 -5.71
CA GLN A 27 -14.92 13.86 -4.61
C GLN A 27 -13.60 13.10 -4.85
N PRO A 28 -12.44 13.70 -4.51
CA PRO A 28 -11.18 13.00 -4.60
C PRO A 28 -11.18 11.83 -3.61
N PHE A 29 -10.81 10.65 -4.07
CA PHE A 29 -10.71 9.49 -3.18
C PHE A 29 -9.64 9.70 -2.10
N ARG A 30 -9.76 8.96 -1.01
CA ARG A 30 -8.74 8.86 0.03
C ARG A 30 -8.60 7.43 0.51
N TYR A 31 -7.40 6.87 0.40
CA TYR A 31 -7.08 5.56 0.96
C TYR A 31 -6.08 5.71 2.12
N ARG A 32 -6.43 5.22 3.30
CA ARG A 32 -5.48 4.95 4.37
C ARG A 32 -5.01 3.51 4.22
N ILE A 33 -3.69 3.31 4.14
CA ILE A 33 -3.09 1.99 3.96
C ILE A 33 -2.11 1.76 5.10
N GLU A 34 -2.32 0.68 5.85
CA GLU A 34 -1.46 0.20 6.92
C GLU A 34 -0.61 -0.95 6.41
N PHE A 35 0.69 -0.92 6.69
CA PHE A 35 1.65 -1.89 6.17
C PHE A 35 2.84 -2.07 7.12
N THR A 36 3.47 -3.24 7.06
CA THR A 36 4.74 -3.49 7.77
C THR A 36 5.91 -3.54 6.81
N SER A 37 7.09 -3.28 7.36
CA SER A 37 8.37 -3.44 6.67
C SER A 37 9.45 -3.87 7.66
N ALA A 38 10.33 -4.76 7.22
CA ALA A 38 11.57 -5.09 7.94
C ALA A 38 12.58 -3.92 7.93
N ASP A 39 12.41 -2.97 7.00
CA ASP A 39 13.16 -1.72 7.02
C ASP A 39 12.51 -0.74 8.02
N HIS A 40 13.18 -0.55 9.16
CA HIS A 40 12.76 0.39 10.20
C HIS A 40 13.10 1.86 9.88
N ALA A 41 13.89 2.11 8.84
CA ALA A 41 14.43 3.42 8.51
C ALA A 41 13.63 4.16 7.42
N ILE A 42 12.46 3.66 7.03
CA ILE A 42 11.57 4.36 6.10
C ILE A 42 11.21 5.74 6.68
N SER A 43 11.60 6.78 5.94
CA SER A 43 11.44 8.17 6.32
C SER A 43 10.26 8.84 5.62
N LYS A 44 9.84 10.01 6.13
CA LYS A 44 8.78 10.81 5.51
C LYS A 44 9.18 11.30 4.12
N GLU A 45 10.45 11.64 3.91
CA GLU A 45 11.00 12.18 2.66
C GLU A 45 11.04 11.12 1.54
N MET A 46 11.21 9.85 1.92
CA MET A 46 11.11 8.72 1.01
C MET A 46 9.68 8.48 0.53
N MET A 47 8.68 8.83 1.35
CA MET A 47 7.28 8.48 1.11
C MET A 47 6.44 9.63 0.58
N LEU A 48 6.46 10.80 1.24
CA LEU A 48 5.59 11.92 0.93
C LEU A 48 5.81 12.47 -0.48
N MET A 49 4.72 12.88 -1.12
CA MET A 49 4.67 13.46 -2.46
C MET A 49 5.21 12.54 -3.56
N LYS A 50 5.44 11.25 -3.27
CA LYS A 50 5.78 10.25 -4.27
C LYS A 50 4.53 9.67 -4.89
N ALA A 51 4.60 9.40 -6.20
CA ALA A 51 3.60 8.59 -6.86
C ALA A 51 3.60 7.18 -6.24
N ALA A 52 2.42 6.63 -6.03
CA ALA A 52 2.24 5.34 -5.40
C ALA A 52 1.02 4.61 -5.98
N SER A 53 0.97 3.30 -5.78
CA SER A 53 -0.20 2.50 -6.17
C SER A 53 -0.53 1.41 -5.16
N LEU A 54 -1.81 1.18 -4.95
CA LEU A 54 -2.36 0.00 -4.27
C LEU A 54 -2.98 -0.92 -5.34
N THR A 55 -2.46 -2.14 -5.45
CA THR A 55 -2.99 -3.18 -6.34
C THR A 55 -3.79 -4.18 -5.53
N LEU A 56 -5.11 -4.18 -5.76
CA LEU A 56 -6.02 -5.17 -5.20
C LEU A 56 -5.94 -6.44 -6.04
N GLN A 57 -5.48 -7.52 -5.43
CA GLN A 57 -5.35 -8.84 -6.05
C GLN A 57 -6.51 -9.74 -5.64
N ALA A 58 -6.99 -10.56 -6.57
CA ALA A 58 -7.93 -11.62 -6.25
C ALA A 58 -7.24 -12.70 -5.40
N PRO A 59 -7.98 -13.41 -4.53
CA PRO A 59 -7.50 -14.65 -3.94
C PRO A 59 -7.00 -15.60 -5.03
N VAL A 60 -6.00 -16.41 -4.72
CA VAL A 60 -5.50 -17.41 -5.67
C VAL A 60 -6.64 -18.37 -6.01
N ALA A 61 -7.04 -18.42 -7.27
CA ALA A 61 -7.90 -19.50 -7.75
C ALA A 61 -7.02 -20.76 -7.84
N GLN A 62 -7.11 -21.65 -6.85
CA GLN A 62 -6.45 -22.95 -6.90
C GLN A 62 -7.29 -23.91 -7.76
N GLY A 63 -6.86 -24.17 -8.98
CA GLY A 63 -7.47 -25.16 -9.87
C GLY A 63 -6.52 -25.57 -11.00
N PHE A 64 -6.53 -26.85 -11.38
CA PHE A 64 -5.82 -27.38 -12.55
C PHE A 64 -4.32 -27.04 -12.65
N GLY A 65 -3.61 -26.94 -11.52
CA GLY A 65 -2.16 -26.68 -11.51
C GLY A 65 -1.75 -25.24 -11.83
N ILE A 66 -2.69 -24.31 -11.94
CA ILE A 66 -2.43 -22.90 -12.27
C ILE A 66 -2.64 -22.06 -11.00
N ASN A 67 -1.58 -21.44 -10.49
CA ASN A 67 -1.66 -20.42 -9.44
C ASN A 67 -1.54 -19.03 -10.10
N VAL A 68 -2.66 -18.47 -10.56
CA VAL A 68 -2.67 -17.09 -11.10
C VAL A 68 -3.32 -16.17 -10.08
N GLN A 69 -2.54 -15.22 -9.55
CA GLN A 69 -3.09 -14.04 -8.88
C GLN A 69 -3.31 -12.96 -9.93
N GLN A 70 -4.56 -12.64 -10.21
CA GLN A 70 -4.91 -11.59 -11.16
C GLN A 70 -5.17 -10.27 -10.41
N PRO A 71 -4.61 -9.13 -10.88
CA PRO A 71 -4.98 -7.83 -10.36
C PRO A 71 -6.43 -7.52 -10.71
N VAL A 72 -7.24 -7.24 -9.70
CA VAL A 72 -8.65 -6.86 -9.83
C VAL A 72 -8.78 -5.36 -10.07
N ARG A 73 -7.97 -4.57 -9.37
CA ARG A 73 -7.97 -3.10 -9.47
C ARG A 73 -6.60 -2.55 -9.11
N VAL A 74 -6.17 -1.50 -9.81
CA VAL A 74 -4.99 -0.70 -9.45
C VAL A 74 -5.45 0.71 -9.14
N ILE A 75 -5.22 1.16 -7.90
CA ILE A 75 -5.52 2.51 -7.45
C ILE A 75 -4.20 3.28 -7.49
N GLN A 76 -4.11 4.30 -8.35
CA GLN A 76 -2.92 5.13 -8.52
C GLN A 76 -3.13 6.51 -7.91
N GLY A 77 -2.12 7.02 -7.22
CA GLY A 77 -2.19 8.33 -6.57
C GLY A 77 -0.83 8.85 -6.13
N VAL A 78 -0.87 9.79 -5.20
CA VAL A 78 0.29 10.39 -4.54
C VAL A 78 0.15 10.19 -3.03
N VAL A 79 1.27 9.91 -2.37
CA VAL A 79 1.30 9.82 -0.90
C VAL A 79 1.20 11.22 -0.30
N THR A 80 0.10 11.50 0.40
CA THR A 80 -0.17 12.80 1.05
C THR A 80 0.01 12.78 2.56
N GLY A 81 0.07 11.59 3.16
CA GLY A 81 0.31 11.39 4.59
C GLY A 81 1.18 10.17 4.83
N PHE A 82 2.04 10.22 5.85
CA PHE A 82 2.89 9.11 6.25
C PHE A 82 3.15 9.14 7.76
N GLU A 83 2.95 8.00 8.41
CA GLU A 83 3.02 7.82 9.85
C GLU A 83 3.75 6.53 10.20
N ARG A 84 4.55 6.56 11.27
CA ARG A 84 5.09 5.37 11.93
C ARG A 84 4.22 5.09 13.15
N LEU A 85 3.57 3.94 13.19
CA LEU A 85 2.59 3.60 14.22
C LEU A 85 3.25 2.88 15.40
N SER A 86 4.04 1.86 15.12
CA SER A 86 4.77 1.10 16.14
C SER A 86 6.00 0.43 15.52
N THR A 87 6.99 0.11 16.35
CA THR A 87 8.20 -0.61 15.93
C THR A 87 8.40 -1.80 16.87
N SER A 88 8.56 -2.98 16.28
CA SER A 88 8.98 -4.20 16.96
C SER A 88 10.47 -4.48 16.66
N ARG A 89 10.98 -5.62 17.14
CA ARG A 89 12.35 -6.06 16.84
C ARG A 89 12.56 -6.37 15.36
N ASP A 90 11.56 -6.94 14.71
CA ASP A 90 11.72 -7.56 13.39
C ASP A 90 11.09 -6.69 12.27
N GLU A 91 10.09 -5.88 12.61
CA GLU A 91 9.37 -5.03 11.66
C GLU A 91 8.87 -3.72 12.29
N THR A 92 8.65 -2.71 11.45
CA THR A 92 7.94 -1.48 11.80
C THR A 92 6.59 -1.43 11.09
N HIS A 93 5.56 -1.03 11.84
CA HIS A 93 4.22 -0.77 11.33
C HIS A 93 4.07 0.71 10.94
N TYR A 94 3.65 0.95 9.71
CA TYR A 94 3.45 2.27 9.12
C TYR A 94 2.03 2.43 8.60
N ALA A 95 1.63 3.69 8.43
CA ALA A 95 0.46 4.05 7.63
C ALA A 95 0.81 5.12 6.61
N LEU A 96 0.19 5.05 5.44
CA LEU A 96 0.22 6.12 4.46
C LEU A 96 -1.19 6.49 3.97
N THR A 97 -1.32 7.73 3.50
CA THR A 97 -2.54 8.21 2.83
C THR A 97 -2.26 8.37 1.34
N LEU A 98 -3.06 7.71 0.51
CA LEU A 98 -3.02 7.79 -0.95
C LEU A 98 -4.22 8.59 -1.46
N GLN A 99 -3.97 9.62 -2.27
CA GLN A 99 -4.98 10.49 -2.87
C GLN A 99 -4.68 10.71 -4.36
N PRO A 100 -5.67 11.13 -5.19
CA PRO A 100 -5.39 11.50 -6.57
C PRO A 100 -4.40 12.67 -6.63
N ARG A 101 -3.67 12.79 -7.75
CA ARG A 101 -2.72 13.88 -7.99
C ARG A 101 -3.43 15.22 -8.17
#